data_AF-A0A0F9L220-F1
#
_entry.id   AF-A0A0F9L220-F1
#
_cell.length_a   1.000
_cell.length_b   1.000
_cell.length_c   1.000
_cell.angle_alpha   90.00
_cell.angle_beta   90.00
_cell.angle_gamma   90.00
#
_symmetry.space_group_name_H-M   'P 1'
#
loop_
_entity.id
_entity.type
_entity.pdbx_description
1 polymer ?
#
loop_
_entity_poly.entity_id
_entity_poly.type
_entity_poly.pdbx_seq_one_letter_code
_entity_poly.pdbx_strand_id
1 'polypeptide(L)'
;PTHACCITPDRTSLCGSINWFDARAASKVDPKGPLFEIPPGETINKEFGEYSGINEMIKKRSLGEIERINLYSGMEFPHTSCGCFEAIDFFIPEVNGHGIVDRNYSDIAINGLPFSAMANF
;
A
#
# COMPACT_ATOMS: atom_id res chain seq x y z
N PRO A 1 -13.38 8.78 0.17
CA PRO A 1 -12.03 8.21 -0.05
C PRO A 1 -11.86 6.96 0.81
N THR A 2 -11.70 5.79 0.18
CA THR A 2 -11.66 4.47 0.86
C THR A 2 -10.25 3.90 0.99
N HIS A 3 -9.25 4.60 0.46
CA HIS A 3 -7.84 4.29 0.64
C HIS A 3 -7.35 4.56 2.08
N ALA A 4 -6.54 3.65 2.60
CA ALA A 4 -5.67 3.90 3.75
C ALA A 4 -4.34 3.15 3.59
N CYS A 5 -3.23 3.82 3.90
CA CYS A 5 -1.91 3.20 3.95
C CYS A 5 -1.72 2.43 5.26
N CYS A 6 -1.15 1.22 5.19
CA CYS A 6 -0.51 0.56 6.32
C CYS A 6 1.01 0.76 6.21
N ILE A 7 1.61 1.40 7.22
CA ILE A 7 3.06 1.67 7.29
C ILE A 7 3.65 0.76 8.35
N THR A 8 4.64 -0.05 7.97
CA THR A 8 5.34 -1.00 8.85
C THR A 8 6.84 -0.69 8.88
N PRO A 9 7.61 -1.21 9.84
CA PRO A 9 9.05 -0.95 9.92
C PRO A 9 9.84 -1.23 8.63
N ASP A 10 9.34 -2.15 7.81
CA ASP A 10 9.89 -2.59 6.53
C ASP A 10 9.10 -2.10 5.30
N ARG A 11 8.05 -1.28 5.49
CA ARG A 11 7.22 -0.75 4.40
C ARG A 11 6.84 0.72 4.63
N THR A 12 7.55 1.60 3.94
CA THR A 12 7.26 3.05 3.88
C THR A 12 5.91 3.32 3.21
N SER A 13 5.29 4.46 3.51
CA SER A 13 4.10 4.93 2.78
C SER A 13 4.33 4.99 1.27
N LEU A 14 3.30 4.75 0.46
CA LEU A 14 3.40 4.75 -1.01
C LEU A 14 3.92 6.06 -1.62
N CYS A 15 3.78 7.19 -0.92
CA CYS A 15 4.32 8.49 -1.36
C CYS A 15 5.80 8.70 -1.01
N GLY A 16 6.45 7.73 -0.36
CA GLY A 16 7.85 7.81 0.08
C GLY A 16 8.11 8.76 1.25
N SER A 17 7.15 9.59 1.63
CA SER A 17 7.38 10.72 2.54
C SER A 17 7.21 10.39 4.03
N ILE A 18 6.62 9.23 4.38
CA ILE A 18 6.36 8.84 5.78
C ILE A 18 6.85 7.41 5.99
N ASN A 19 7.95 7.26 6.74
CA ASN A 19 8.39 5.96 7.22
C ASN A 19 7.71 5.61 8.57
N TRP A 20 7.97 4.41 9.08
CA TRP A 20 7.34 3.95 10.32
C TRP A 20 7.74 4.77 11.56
N PHE A 21 8.99 5.23 11.65
CA PHE A 21 9.44 6.08 12.75
C PHE A 21 8.76 7.44 12.73
N ASP A 22 8.59 8.03 11.55
CA ASP A 22 7.84 9.28 11.36
C ASP A 22 6.38 9.10 11.79
N ALA A 23 5.73 8.03 11.33
CA ALA A 23 4.35 7.72 11.66
C ALA A 23 4.15 7.52 13.17
N ARG A 24 5.07 6.80 13.82
CA ARG A 24 5.07 6.55 15.27
C ARG A 24 5.29 7.82 16.09
N ALA A 25 6.13 8.74 15.60
CA ALA A 25 6.32 10.03 16.27
C ALA A 25 5.07 10.90 16.10
N ALA A 26 4.54 11.00 14.88
CA ALA A 26 3.37 11.81 14.56
C ALA A 26 2.11 11.37 15.32
N SER A 27 1.88 10.06 15.47
CA SER A 27 0.72 9.54 16.22
C SER A 27 0.76 9.88 17.72
N LYS A 28 1.95 10.13 18.28
CA LYS A 28 2.12 10.57 19.67
C LYS A 28 1.97 12.09 19.81
N VAL A 29 2.37 12.85 18.80
CA VAL A 29 2.24 14.31 18.79
C VAL A 29 0.78 14.71 18.66
N ASP A 30 0.04 14.08 17.74
CA ASP A 30 -1.40 14.29 17.58
C ASP A 30 -2.17 12.95 17.55
N PRO A 31 -2.64 12.46 18.72
CA PRO A 31 -3.41 11.22 18.81
C PRO A 31 -4.76 11.24 18.09
N LYS A 32 -5.26 12.42 17.71
CA LYS A 32 -6.51 12.59 16.94
C LYS A 32 -6.24 12.81 15.45
N GLY A 33 -4.96 12.83 15.05
CA GLY A 33 -4.52 13.02 13.69
C GLY A 33 -4.82 11.82 12.77
N PRO A 34 -4.39 11.91 11.51
CA PRO A 34 -4.62 10.87 10.52
C PRO A 34 -3.75 9.62 10.73
N LEU A 35 -2.67 9.74 11.52
CA LEU A 35 -1.73 8.66 11.82
C LEU A 35 -2.01 8.12 13.22
N PHE A 36 -2.25 6.82 13.32
CA PHE A 36 -2.61 6.14 14.56
C PHE A 36 -1.98 4.76 14.60
N GLU A 37 -1.74 4.26 15.81
CA GLU A 37 -1.18 2.93 16.03
C GLU A 37 -2.22 1.84 15.73
N ILE A 38 -1.75 0.76 15.12
CA ILE A 38 -2.54 -0.43 14.81
C ILE A 38 -1.81 -1.62 15.41
N PRO A 39 -2.36 -2.26 16.46
CA PRO A 39 -1.86 -3.55 16.91
C PRO A 39 -2.05 -4.59 15.79
N PRO A 40 -1.05 -5.42 15.47
CA PRO A 40 -1.18 -6.41 14.39
C PRO A 40 -2.27 -7.44 14.67
N GLY A 41 -2.54 -7.77 15.94
CA GLY A 41 -3.50 -8.82 16.29
C GLY A 41 -2.98 -10.22 15.99
N GLU A 42 -3.86 -11.11 15.52
CA GLU A 42 -3.51 -12.48 15.14
C GLU A 42 -2.79 -12.50 13.78
N THR A 43 -1.76 -13.34 13.67
CA THR A 43 -1.11 -13.61 12.39
C THR A 43 -1.91 -14.65 11.62
N ILE A 44 -2.61 -14.23 10.57
CA ILE A 44 -3.43 -15.10 9.72
C ILE A 44 -2.54 -15.81 8.71
N ASN A 45 -1.65 -15.07 8.05
CA ASN A 45 -0.67 -15.61 7.13
C ASN A 45 0.64 -14.84 7.25
N LYS A 46 1.68 -15.51 7.77
CA LYS A 46 3.00 -14.89 7.96
C LYS A 46 3.74 -14.60 6.65
N GLU A 47 3.55 -15.44 5.63
CA GLU A 47 4.23 -15.33 4.34
C GLU A 47 3.72 -14.12 3.54
N PHE A 48 2.40 -13.93 3.48
CA PHE A 48 1.80 -12.78 2.82
C PHE A 48 1.71 -11.54 3.72
N GLY A 49 2.01 -11.68 5.01
CA GLY A 49 1.89 -10.61 5.99
C GLY A 49 0.42 -10.20 6.22
N GLU A 50 -0.47 -11.18 6.32
CA GLU A 50 -1.88 -10.97 6.67
C GLU A 50 -2.06 -11.05 8.19
N TYR A 51 -2.62 -9.98 8.77
CA TYR A 51 -2.82 -9.83 10.21
C TYR A 51 -4.23 -9.31 10.51
N SER A 52 -4.88 -9.87 11.52
CA SER A 52 -6.29 -9.56 11.81
C SER A 52 -6.51 -8.08 12.15
N GLY A 53 -5.60 -7.46 12.91
CA GLY A 53 -5.70 -6.05 13.28
C GLY A 53 -5.53 -5.10 12.09
N ILE A 54 -4.76 -5.50 11.07
CA ILE A 54 -4.63 -4.74 9.82
C ILE A 54 -5.92 -4.87 8.99
N ASN A 55 -6.48 -6.07 8.90
CA ASN A 55 -7.74 -6.33 8.20
C ASN A 55 -8.91 -5.56 8.86
N GLU A 56 -9.00 -5.55 10.19
CA GLU A 56 -9.99 -4.75 10.93
C GLU A 56 -9.84 -3.25 10.66
N MET A 57 -8.59 -2.76 10.67
CA MET A 57 -8.29 -1.36 10.39
C MET A 57 -8.72 -0.98 8.97
N ILE A 58 -8.30 -1.75 7.96
CA ILE A 58 -8.58 -1.40 6.56
C ILE A 58 -10.09 -1.44 6.30
N LYS A 59 -10.80 -2.47 6.81
CA LYS A 59 -12.25 -2.59 6.72
C LYS A 59 -12.97 -1.40 7.33
N LYS A 60 -12.53 -0.95 8.50
CA LYS A 60 -13.10 0.24 9.15
C LYS A 60 -12.84 1.51 8.34
N ARG A 61 -11.62 1.70 7.83
CA ARG A 61 -11.21 2.92 7.10
C ARG A 61 -11.82 3.00 5.70
N SER A 62 -11.99 1.85 5.04
CA SER A 62 -12.60 1.75 3.72
C SER A 62 -14.12 1.67 3.75
N LEU A 63 -14.76 1.83 4.91
CA LEU A 63 -16.21 1.66 5.09
C LEU A 63 -16.73 0.29 4.62
N GLY A 64 -15.93 -0.76 4.78
CA GLY A 64 -16.25 -2.12 4.36
C GLY A 64 -15.89 -2.48 2.92
N GLU A 65 -15.43 -1.53 2.09
CA GLU A 65 -15.07 -1.81 0.69
C GLU A 65 -13.87 -2.77 0.56
N ILE A 66 -12.88 -2.66 1.46
CA ILE A 66 -11.68 -3.49 1.50
C ILE A 66 -11.73 -4.29 2.79
N GLU A 67 -11.83 -5.61 2.70
CA GLU A 67 -11.95 -6.45 3.90
C GLU A 67 -10.60 -6.96 4.42
N ARG A 68 -9.59 -7.04 3.55
CA ARG A 68 -8.27 -7.55 3.87
C ARG A 68 -7.20 -7.01 2.95
N ILE A 69 -5.96 -6.99 3.43
CA ILE A 69 -4.77 -6.68 2.64
C ILE A 69 -3.61 -7.59 3.04
N ASN A 70 -2.76 -7.91 2.06
CA ASN A 70 -1.49 -8.58 2.26
C ASN A 70 -0.36 -7.54 2.20
N LEU A 71 0.52 -7.55 3.21
CA LEU A 71 1.68 -6.64 3.25
C LEU A 71 2.75 -6.99 2.23
N TYR A 72 2.88 -8.27 1.89
CA TYR A 72 4.01 -8.81 1.11
C TYR A 72 3.57 -9.46 -0.21
N SER A 73 2.41 -9.09 -0.75
CA SER A 73 1.92 -9.58 -2.05
C SER A 73 1.47 -8.42 -2.94
N GLY A 74 1.98 -8.41 -4.17
CA GLY A 74 1.47 -7.55 -5.26
C GLY A 74 0.34 -8.19 -6.06
N MET A 75 0.07 -9.49 -5.85
CA MET A 75 -0.87 -10.28 -6.67
C MET A 75 -2.18 -10.55 -5.93
N GLU A 76 -2.10 -10.89 -4.65
CA GLU A 76 -3.27 -11.24 -3.83
C GLU A 76 -3.51 -10.19 -2.77
N PHE A 77 -4.70 -9.58 -2.77
CA PHE A 77 -5.12 -8.54 -1.82
C PHE A 77 -4.06 -7.44 -1.62
N PRO A 78 -3.54 -6.84 -2.71
CA PRO A 78 -2.53 -5.80 -2.58
C PRO A 78 -3.10 -4.59 -1.83
N HIS A 79 -2.20 -3.75 -1.33
CA HIS A 79 -2.59 -2.45 -0.81
C HIS A 79 -3.29 -1.62 -1.88
N THR A 80 -4.28 -0.83 -1.47
CA THR A 80 -4.85 0.19 -2.34
C THR A 80 -3.94 1.41 -2.44
N SER A 81 -4.20 2.23 -3.43
CA SER A 81 -3.45 3.44 -3.70
C SER A 81 -4.33 4.68 -3.66
N CYS A 82 -3.77 5.78 -3.17
CA CYS A 82 -4.25 7.12 -3.51
C CYS A 82 -3.39 7.69 -4.66
N GLY A 83 -3.63 8.92 -5.10
CA GLY A 83 -2.95 9.49 -6.27
C GLY A 83 -1.49 9.95 -6.07
N CYS A 84 -0.84 9.69 -4.92
CA CYS A 84 0.48 10.24 -4.60
C CYS A 84 1.65 9.23 -4.59
N PHE A 85 1.47 8.01 -5.12
CA PHE A 85 2.57 7.04 -5.20
C PHE A 85 3.71 7.49 -6.13
N GLU A 86 4.93 7.16 -5.74
CA GLU A 86 6.13 7.46 -6.52
C GLU A 86 6.37 6.46 -7.66
N ALA A 87 5.87 5.22 -7.54
CA ALA A 87 6.05 4.18 -8.53
C ALA A 87 4.83 3.25 -8.61
N ILE A 88 4.70 2.55 -9.74
CA ILE A 88 3.69 1.53 -9.99
C ILE A 88 4.39 0.20 -10.25
N ASP A 89 3.96 -0.82 -9.52
CA ASP A 89 4.28 -2.23 -9.78
C ASP A 89 3.18 -2.85 -10.65
N PHE A 90 3.56 -3.60 -11.69
CA PHE A 90 2.62 -4.31 -12.56
C PHE A 90 3.18 -5.67 -12.98
N PHE A 91 2.30 -6.66 -13.10
CA PHE A 91 2.68 -8.02 -13.48
C PHE A 91 2.87 -8.15 -15.01
N ILE A 92 3.91 -8.88 -15.42
CA ILE A 92 4.28 -9.18 -16.81
C ILE A 92 4.19 -10.70 -17.00
N PRO A 93 3.09 -11.22 -17.58
CA PRO A 93 2.86 -12.65 -17.74
C PRO A 93 3.94 -13.39 -18.53
N GLU A 94 4.48 -12.77 -19.58
CA GLU A 94 5.43 -13.36 -20.52
C GLU A 94 6.75 -13.78 -19.87
N VAL A 95 7.12 -13.12 -18.78
CA VAL A 95 8.33 -13.40 -18.01
C VAL A 95 8.03 -13.88 -16.59
N ASN A 96 6.75 -14.08 -16.27
CA ASN A 96 6.27 -14.43 -14.92
C ASN A 96 6.92 -13.56 -13.84
N GLY A 97 6.88 -12.23 -14.05
CA GLY A 97 7.63 -11.28 -13.25
C GLY A 97 6.92 -9.94 -13.10
N HIS A 98 7.57 -9.03 -12.39
CA HIS A 98 7.05 -7.69 -12.10
C HIS A 98 7.87 -6.63 -12.83
N GLY A 99 7.18 -5.65 -13.40
CA GLY A 99 7.75 -4.41 -13.90
C GLY A 99 7.45 -3.27 -12.94
N ILE A 100 8.41 -2.35 -12.78
CA ILE A 100 8.24 -1.15 -11.95
C ILE A 100 8.59 0.06 -12.81
N VAL A 101 7.71 1.06 -12.78
CA VAL A 101 8.00 2.39 -13.35
C VAL A 101 7.74 3.46 -12.30
N ASP A 102 8.62 4.45 -12.22
CA ASP A 102 8.43 5.62 -11.36
C ASP A 102 7.60 6.70 -12.08
N ARG A 103 7.11 7.66 -11.29
CA ARG A 103 6.24 8.76 -11.74
C ARG A 103 6.87 9.64 -12.81
N ASN A 104 8.21 9.71 -12.89
CA ASN A 104 8.92 10.49 -13.89
C ASN A 104 9.25 9.69 -15.15
N TYR A 105 8.91 8.41 -15.21
CA TYR A 105 9.08 7.59 -16.42
C TYR A 105 8.21 8.14 -17.56
N SER A 106 8.87 8.72 -18.56
CA SER A 106 8.21 9.44 -19.66
C SER A 106 7.83 8.56 -20.85
N ASP A 107 8.41 7.37 -20.93
CA ASP A 107 8.18 6.45 -22.04
C ASP A 107 6.98 5.52 -21.77
N ILE A 108 6.70 4.66 -22.75
CA ILE A 108 5.70 3.61 -22.62
C ILE A 108 6.36 2.42 -21.91
N ALA A 109 5.70 1.88 -20.90
CA ALA A 109 6.18 0.69 -20.20
C ALA A 109 5.96 -0.57 -21.07
N ILE A 110 6.60 -1.68 -20.71
CA ILE A 110 6.55 -2.91 -21.53
C ILE A 110 5.13 -3.48 -21.71
N ASN A 111 4.19 -3.14 -20.82
CA ASN A 111 2.77 -3.48 -20.95
C ASN A 111 2.00 -2.58 -21.93
N GLY A 112 2.68 -1.67 -22.63
CA GLY A 112 2.08 -0.77 -23.63
C GLY A 112 1.42 0.47 -23.06
N LEU A 113 1.54 0.74 -21.75
CA LEU A 113 0.91 1.88 -21.09
C LEU A 113 1.95 2.90 -20.59
N PRO A 114 1.72 4.22 -20.75
CA PRO A 114 2.48 5.22 -20.00
C PRO A 114 2.06 5.23 -18.52
N PHE A 115 2.91 5.78 -17.65
CA PHE A 115 2.62 5.90 -16.20
C PHE A 115 1.24 6.51 -15.92
N SER A 116 0.89 7.60 -16.62
CA SER A 116 -0.38 8.31 -16.41
C SER A 116 -1.63 7.48 -16.71
N ALA A 117 -1.55 6.54 -17.67
CA ALA A 117 -2.65 5.65 -17.98
C ALA A 117 -2.83 4.57 -16.90
N MET A 118 -1.71 4.04 -16.36
CA MET A 118 -1.76 3.10 -15.23
C MET A 118 -2.19 3.76 -13.92
N ALA A 119 -1.87 5.04 -13.74
CA ALA A 119 -2.22 5.82 -12.56
C ALA A 119 -3.69 6.28 -12.51
N ASN A 120 -4.49 5.92 -13.51
CA ASN A 120 -5.89 6.34 -13.61
C ASN A 120 -6.81 5.21 -13.12
N PHE A 121 -7.28 5.33 -11.88
CA PHE A 121 -8.18 4.39 -11.18
C PHE A 121 -9.39 5.11 -10.57
#